data_AF-A0AAV0XQY5-F1
#
_entry.id   AF-A0AAV0XQY5-F1
#
_cell.length_a   1.000
_cell.length_b   1.000
_cell.length_c   1.000
_cell.angle_alpha   90.00
_cell.angle_beta   90.00
_cell.angle_gamma   90.00
#
_symmetry.space_group_name_H-M   'P 1'
#
loop_
_entity.id
_entity.type
_entity.pdbx_description
1 polymer ?
#
loop_
_entity_poly.entity_id
_entity_poly.type
_entity_poly.pdbx_seq_one_letter_code
_entity_poly.pdbx_strand_id
1 'polypeptide(L)' 'MHLCRQFPGVAVLDGLLYVIGGDDGTSTFDSVESYNPKTKTWTMVTTSLNNARTAAGIVAIERPRNFKTY' A
#
# COMPACT_ATOMS: atom_id res chain seq x y z
N MET A 1 0.46 -3.73 12.23
CA MET A 1 1.34 -2.96 11.34
C MET A 1 2.74 -3.44 11.62
N HIS A 2 3.56 -3.69 10.61
CA HIS A 2 4.90 -4.27 10.82
C HIS A 2 6.00 -3.21 10.88
N LEU A 3 5.86 -2.14 10.10
CA LEU A 3 6.80 -1.03 10.09
C LEU A 3 6.12 0.23 10.65
N CYS A 4 6.88 1.01 11.42
CA CYS A 4 6.48 2.37 11.75
C CYS A 4 6.68 3.24 10.50
N ARG A 5 5.64 3.96 10.07
CA ARG A 5 5.68 4.77 8.85
C ARG A 5 5.12 6.16 9.10
N GLN A 6 5.79 7.17 8.57
CA GLN A 6 5.34 8.53 8.41
C GLN A 6 5.05 8.79 6.93
N PHE A 7 4.06 9.64 6.68
CA PHE A 7 3.60 10.04 5.35
C PHE A 7 3.36 8.89 4.34
N PRO A 8 2.76 7.74 4.73
CA PRO A 8 2.44 6.71 3.78
C PRO A 8 1.27 7.14 2.89
N GLY A 9 1.18 6.53 1.71
CA GLY A 9 -0.05 6.53 0.95
C GLY A 9 -1.00 5.47 1.50
N VAL A 10 -2.30 5.77 1.58
CA VAL A 10 -3.32 4.85 2.12
C VAL A 10 -4.51 4.77 1.19
N ALA A 11 -5.00 3.56 0.91
CA ALA A 11 -6.21 3.33 0.14
C ALA A 11 -6.94 2.06 0.58
N VAL A 12 -8.23 1.98 0.27
CA VAL A 12 -9.04 0.77 0.49
C VAL A 12 -9.34 0.15 -0.88
N LEU A 13 -9.10 -1.16 -0.99
CA LEU A 13 -9.43 -1.97 -2.17
C LEU A 13 -9.87 -3.35 -1.72
N ASP A 14 -10.96 -3.87 -2.29
CA ASP A 14 -11.52 -5.19 -1.98
C ASP A 14 -11.75 -5.46 -0.47
N GLY A 15 -12.09 -4.40 0.28
CA GLY A 15 -12.34 -4.47 1.72
C GLY A 15 -11.08 -4.59 2.59
N LEU A 16 -9.89 -4.42 2.01
CA LEU A 16 -8.61 -4.37 2.70
C LEU A 16 -8.06 -2.94 2.71
N LEU A 17 -7.43 -2.54 3.81
CA LEU A 17 -6.74 -1.26 3.93
C LEU A 17 -5.28 -1.45 3.55
N TYR A 18 -4.80 -0.77 2.51
CA TYR A 18 -3.42 -0.81 2.05
C TYR A 18 -2.66 0.42 2.53
N VAL A 19 -1.44 0.20 3.01
CA VAL A 19 -0.47 1.22 3.40
C VAL A 19 0.77 1.04 2.53
N ILE A 20 1.10 2.07 1.75
CA ILE A 20 2.06 2.01 0.65
C ILE A 20 3.16 3.04 0.90
N GLY A 21 4.42 2.58 0.90
CA GLY A 21 5.59 3.44 1.06
C GLY A 21 5.68 4.12 2.42
N GLY A 22 6.01 5.41 2.44
CA GLY A 22 6.32 6.18 3.64
C GLY A 22 7.78 6.05 4.07
N ASP A 23 8.10 6.54 5.26
CA ASP A 23 9.45 6.47 5.85
C ASP A 23 9.38 6.33 7.37
N ASP A 24 10.49 5.96 8.02
CA ASP A 24 10.61 5.92 9.48
C ASP A 24 11.46 7.07 10.04
N GLY A 25 11.62 8.16 9.27
CA GLY A 25 12.56 9.24 9.54
C GLY A 25 14.02 8.94 9.18
N THR A 26 14.36 7.68 8.85
CA THR A 26 15.72 7.28 8.43
C THR A 26 15.73 6.68 7.03
N SER A 27 14.79 5.79 6.73
CA SER A 27 14.70 5.05 5.47
C SER A 27 13.34 5.26 4.81
N THR A 28 13.34 5.44 3.48
CA THR A 28 12.11 5.45 2.69
C THR A 28 11.77 4.03 2.25
N PHE A 29 10.50 3.67 2.35
CA PHE A 29 10.03 2.33 2.01
C PHE A 29 9.45 2.27 0.60
N ASP A 30 9.73 1.18 -0.08
CA ASP A 30 9.04 0.69 -1.28
C ASP A 30 7.97 -0.37 -0.96
N SER A 31 7.97 -0.84 0.28
CA SER A 31 7.12 -1.92 0.76
C SER A 31 5.67 -1.49 0.93
N VAL A 32 4.78 -2.48 0.84
CA VAL A 32 3.35 -2.33 1.01
C VAL A 32 2.86 -3.33 2.06
N GLU A 33 1.97 -2.89 2.95
CA GLU A 33 1.28 -3.76 3.89
C GLU A 33 -0.23 -3.57 3.79
N SER A 34 -0.98 -4.65 3.95
CA SER A 34 -2.44 -4.63 3.96
C SER A 34 -2.98 -5.08 5.31
N TYR A 35 -4.09 -4.47 5.73
CA TYR A 35 -4.85 -4.83 6.91
C TYR A 35 -6.18 -5.45 6.52
N ASN A 36 -6.44 -6.64 7.05
CA ASN A 36 -7.73 -7.31 6.92
C ASN A 36 -8.54 -7.09 8.21
N PRO A 37 -9.63 -6.30 8.19
CA PRO A 37 -10.42 -6.02 9.38
C PRO A 37 -11.18 -7.24 9.91
N LYS A 38 -11.43 -8.26 9.09
CA LYS A 38 -12.13 -9.49 9.51
C LYS A 38 -11.24 -10.38 10.38
N THR A 39 -9.97 -10.51 9.99
CA THR A 39 -8.98 -11.30 10.75
C THR A 39 -8.20 -10.45 11.75
N LYS A 40 -8.29 -9.12 11.65
CA LYS A 40 -7.54 -8.13 12.44
C LYS A 40 -6.02 -8.30 12.29
N THR A 41 -5.57 -8.74 11.13
CA THR A 41 -4.16 -9.00 10.85
C THR A 41 -3.61 -8.04 9.82
N TRP A 42 -2.34 -7.71 9.98
CA TRP A 42 -1.54 -7.06 8.96
C TRP A 42 -0.76 -8.10 8.17
N THR A 43 -0.53 -7.86 6.89
CA THR A 43 0.22 -8.76 6.02
C THR A 43 1.10 -7.94 5.08
N MET A 44 2.36 -8.33 4.93
CA MET A 44 3.24 -7.73 3.92
C MET A 44 2.79 -8.20 2.54
N VAL A 45 2.57 -7.26 1.63
CA VAL A 45 2.26 -7.57 0.23
C VAL A 45 3.57 -7.92 -0.47
N THR A 46 3.58 -9.03 -1.21
CA THR A 46 4.80 -9.56 -1.84
C THR A 46 5.39 -8.61 -2.89
N THR A 47 4.55 -7.83 -3.57
CA THR A 47 4.98 -6.88 -4.59
C THR A 47 5.26 -5.51 -3.98
N SER A 48 6.48 -5.01 -4.20
CA SER A 48 6.91 -3.67 -3.82
C SER A 48 6.73 -2.66 -4.96
N LEU A 49 6.83 -1.38 -4.62
CA LEU A 49 6.98 -0.31 -5.59
C LEU A 49 8.34 -0.41 -6.31
N ASN A 50 8.41 0.03 -7.57
CA ASN A 50 9.70 0.10 -8.29
C ASN A 50 10.69 1.09 -7.66
N ASN A 51 10.17 2.11 -6.97
CA ASN A 51 10.95 3.10 -6.23
C ASN A 51 10.23 3.42 -4.93
N ALA A 52 11.00 3.46 -3.83
CA ALA A 52 10.53 3.95 -2.54
C ALA A 52 9.98 5.38 -2.65
N ARG A 53 8.91 5.67 -1.92
CA ARG A 53 8.27 7.00 -1.95
C ARG A 53 7.58 7.34 -0.65
N THR A 54 7.54 8.64 -0.35
CA THR A 54 6.85 9.24 0.80
C THR A 54 5.92 10.35 0.29
N ALA A 55 4.88 10.70 1.06
CA ALA A 55 3.90 11.76 0.75
C ALA A 55 3.20 11.63 -0.62
N ALA A 56 3.05 10.40 -1.14
CA ALA A 56 2.39 10.16 -2.41
C ALA A 56 0.86 10.16 -2.29
N GLY A 57 0.17 10.80 -3.25
CA GLY A 57 -1.27 10.62 -3.42
C GLY A 57 -1.58 9.23 -3.97
N ILE A 58 -2.43 8.47 -3.28
CA ILE A 58 -2.88 7.14 -3.71
C ILE A 58 -4.39 7.17 -3.96
N VAL A 59 -4.82 6.55 -5.05
CA VAL A 59 -6.22 6.20 -5.29
C VAL A 59 -6.30 4.74 -5.71
N ALA A 60 -7.31 4.03 -5.20
CA ALA A 60 -7.68 2.72 -5.69
C ALA A 60 -8.77 2.88 -6.75
N ILE A 61 -8.63 2.20 -7.87
CA ILE A 61 -9.64 2.17 -8.93
C ILE A 61 -10.00 0.72 -9.22
N GLU A 62 -11.29 0.45 -9.36
CA GLU A 62 -11.73 -0.83 -9.90
C GLU A 62 -11.28 -0.94 -11.35
N ARG A 63 -10.79 -2.13 -11.74
CA ARG A 63 -10.32 -2.35 -13.10
C ARG A 63 -11.47 -2.10 -14.09
N PRO A 64 -11.35 -1.14 -15.01
CA PRO A 64 -12.39 -0.91 -16.01
C PRO A 64 -12.51 -2.13 -16.92
N ARG A 65 -13.74 -2.54 -17.24
CA ARG A 65 -14.05 -3.75 -18.03
C ARG A 65 -13.32 -3.84 -19.39
N ASN A 66 -12.83 -2.71 -19.92
CA ASN A 66 -12.21 -2.61 -21.24
C ASN A 66 -10.67 -2.52 -21.21
N PHE A 67 -10.02 -2.61 -20.05
CA PHE A 67 -8.56 -2.60 -19.96
C PHE A 67 -7.97 -4.00 -20.25
N LYS A 68 -7.56 -4.24 -21.50
CA LYS A 68 -6.70 -5.36 -21.88
C LYS A 68 -5.25 -5.01 -21.52
N THR A 69 -4.62 -5.85 -20.72
CA THR A 69 -3.17 -5.84 -20.47
C THR A 69 -2.51 -6.59 -21.62
N TYR A 70 -1.70 -5.90 -22.43
CA TYR A 70 -0.78 -6.50 -23.40
C TYR A 70 0.49 -6.97 -22.69
#